data_AF-A0A945JHE2-F1
#
_entry.id   AF-A0A945JHE2-F1
#
_cell.length_a   1.000
_cell.length_b   1.000
_cell.length_c   1.000
_cell.angle_alpha   90.00
_cell.angle_beta   90.00
_cell.angle_gamma   90.00
#
_symmetry.space_group_name_H-M   'P 1'
#
loop_
_entity.id
_entity.type
_entity.pdbx_description
1 polymer ?
#
loop_
_entity_poly.entity_id
_entity_poly.type
_entity_poly.pdbx_seq_one_letter_code
_entity_poly.pdbx_strand_id
1 'polypeptide(L)'
;MDRDREANRLTESENTEFGPWNPGISSQLPAALLPLATIFRPENSFVSADQAGELSDFTGLARHELTSFRPERLTLHELLVRVTADFSVPDGPKYEDLGINFRHIVETIMARYLLVHMPEIRKAYDDLKDRVAGIIDQELSQRLFVTAPSPNQKKPRRGLAALFSRSHPSTAPTIPAPPARDVQQALVQWQAMAAATADPVERAAHGALIRTVTAISGRHGGIRGDSQLLAMIAVNIACNDCGSTVIGDMIEPFIKDAIEKEGFRLLPVQARPVVMNIKGASASGKSTMRPLQRKLAEKIGIAWEDFAVISPDIWRKYLLDYGSLGEACKYAGTLTGHELEMIDQKLDRYMADKAEQGRMSHLLIDRFRFDSFASTPDAEEGSNLLTRFGALVYMFFMVTPPEATVERAWYRGLEFGRYKAVDDLLDHNVEAFTGMPRLFFTWALRSDKIVHFEFLDNSVPKDETPRTIAFGRNGDMTILDAKGLIDVQRYQKINIDAQRPDDVYPGAAALAPENNTGFLRQCAEQIPMIKFADRQSGVVFAGVENGTLRWTDPEALDRAMKDPETRAAIEAMAGYSPDSVSAMDNGSQPIDPDFAHTIGEHGHTP
;
A
#
# COMPACT_ATOMS: atom_id res chain seq x y z
N MET A 1 28.78 -13.21 -0.32
CA MET A 1 29.24 -11.91 -0.85
C MET A 1 29.87 -12.01 -2.23
N ASP A 2 30.60 -13.07 -2.62
CA ASP A 2 31.09 -13.21 -4.01
C ASP A 2 30.16 -14.00 -4.97
N ARG A 3 29.22 -14.81 -4.47
CA ARG A 3 28.29 -15.56 -5.35
C ARG A 3 27.21 -14.70 -6.01
N ASP A 4 26.80 -13.60 -5.38
CA ASP A 4 25.76 -12.71 -5.94
C ASP A 4 26.30 -11.76 -7.02
N ARG A 5 27.61 -11.51 -7.02
CA ARG A 5 28.27 -10.67 -8.05
C ARG A 5 28.66 -11.47 -9.29
N GLU A 6 28.92 -12.76 -9.14
CA GLU A 6 29.36 -13.63 -10.23
C GLU A 6 28.17 -14.16 -11.06
N ALA A 7 26.98 -14.30 -10.45
CA ALA A 7 25.75 -14.64 -11.16
C ALA A 7 25.24 -13.51 -12.09
N ASN A 8 25.67 -12.26 -11.88
CA ASN A 8 25.23 -11.10 -12.67
C ASN A 8 26.20 -10.71 -13.80
N ARG A 9 27.29 -11.47 -14.02
CA ARG A 9 28.25 -11.25 -15.12
C ARG A 9 28.12 -12.23 -16.28
N LEU A 10 27.21 -13.20 -16.18
CA LEU A 10 26.90 -14.13 -17.26
C LEU A 10 25.63 -13.70 -17.99
N THR A 11 25.68 -12.59 -18.74
CA THR A 11 24.88 -12.32 -19.97
C THR A 11 25.24 -10.93 -20.55
N GLU A 12 26.52 -10.68 -20.85
CA GLU A 12 26.91 -9.56 -21.73
C GLU A 12 27.08 -9.99 -23.20
N SER A 13 26.80 -11.26 -23.52
CA SER A 13 26.67 -11.73 -24.90
C SER A 13 25.21 -12.03 -25.24
N GLU A 14 24.65 -11.23 -26.14
CA GLU A 14 23.48 -11.55 -26.99
C GLU A 14 22.17 -11.90 -26.28
N ASN A 15 21.34 -10.89 -26.01
CA ASN A 15 19.93 -10.99 -26.38
C ASN A 15 19.35 -9.62 -26.71
N THR A 16 19.29 -9.25 -27.99
CA THR A 16 18.64 -8.03 -28.51
C THR A 16 17.12 -8.02 -28.35
N GLU A 17 16.55 -8.99 -27.63
CA GLU A 17 15.13 -9.25 -27.49
C GLU A 17 14.47 -8.44 -26.36
N PHE A 18 15.18 -8.22 -25.23
CA PHE A 18 14.61 -7.59 -24.05
C PHE A 18 15.12 -6.15 -23.85
N GLY A 19 14.21 -5.28 -23.43
CA GLY A 19 14.48 -3.87 -23.17
C GLY A 19 13.40 -3.24 -22.31
N PRO A 20 13.43 -1.90 -22.11
CA PRO A 20 12.50 -1.23 -21.22
C PRO A 20 11.03 -1.39 -21.61
N TRP A 21 10.76 -1.41 -22.92
CA TRP A 21 9.42 -1.61 -23.48
C TRP A 21 9.07 -3.06 -23.80
N ASN A 22 10.00 -3.99 -23.54
CA ASN A 22 9.77 -5.43 -23.63
C ASN A 22 10.61 -6.14 -22.55
N PRO A 23 10.19 -6.11 -21.27
CA PRO A 23 10.99 -6.69 -20.20
C PRO A 23 11.00 -8.23 -20.20
N GLY A 24 10.15 -8.87 -21.02
CA GLY A 24 9.98 -10.32 -21.07
C GLY A 24 9.11 -10.88 -19.95
N ILE A 25 8.23 -10.06 -19.37
CA ILE A 25 7.26 -10.45 -18.35
C ILE A 25 5.90 -9.81 -18.62
N SER A 26 4.83 -10.49 -18.20
CA SER A 26 3.46 -9.97 -18.19
C SER A 26 3.06 -9.50 -16.80
N SER A 27 2.08 -8.59 -16.75
CA SER A 27 1.40 -8.18 -15.51
C SER A 27 0.81 -9.36 -14.75
N GLN A 28 0.05 -10.19 -15.47
CA GLN A 28 -0.49 -11.43 -14.93
C GLN A 28 0.61 -12.47 -14.79
N LEU A 29 0.73 -13.04 -13.58
CA LEU A 29 1.65 -14.14 -13.31
C LEU A 29 1.22 -15.39 -14.12
N PRO A 30 2.11 -15.98 -14.95
CA PRO A 30 1.81 -17.21 -15.65
C PRO A 30 1.39 -18.34 -14.71
N ALA A 31 0.40 -19.14 -15.12
CA ALA A 31 -0.16 -20.19 -14.27
C ALA A 31 0.89 -21.19 -13.76
N ALA A 32 1.88 -21.51 -14.59
CA ALA A 32 2.99 -22.39 -14.24
C ALA A 32 3.89 -21.85 -13.11
N LEU A 33 3.91 -20.53 -12.89
CA LEU A 33 4.70 -19.88 -11.84
C LEU A 33 3.92 -19.62 -10.56
N LEU A 34 2.59 -19.83 -10.54
CA LEU A 34 1.77 -19.64 -9.34
C LEU A 34 2.29 -20.43 -8.12
N PRO A 35 2.72 -21.70 -8.24
CA PRO A 35 3.25 -22.44 -7.08
C PRO A 35 4.52 -21.81 -6.47
N LEU A 36 5.23 -20.96 -7.21
CA LEU A 36 6.41 -20.25 -6.71
C LEU A 36 6.06 -19.00 -5.90
N ALA A 37 4.81 -18.52 -5.97
CA ALA A 37 4.39 -17.36 -5.19
C ALA A 37 4.52 -17.68 -3.70
N THR A 38 5.08 -16.76 -2.92
CA THR A 38 5.49 -17.05 -1.54
C THR A 38 4.34 -17.50 -0.64
N ILE A 39 3.12 -17.04 -0.93
CA ILE A 39 1.88 -17.44 -0.25
C ILE A 39 1.44 -18.89 -0.52
N PHE A 40 1.95 -19.56 -1.56
CA PHE A 40 1.58 -20.93 -1.92
C PHE A 40 2.72 -21.94 -1.75
N ARG A 41 3.93 -21.47 -1.42
CA ARG A 41 5.08 -22.34 -1.18
C ARG A 41 4.83 -23.22 0.06
N PRO A 42 5.11 -24.53 0.00
CA PRO A 42 4.75 -25.47 1.07
C PRO A 42 5.48 -25.19 2.40
N GLU A 43 6.64 -24.54 2.37
CA GLU A 43 7.36 -24.07 3.55
C GLU A 43 6.71 -22.85 4.23
N ASN A 44 5.85 -22.12 3.54
CA ASN A 44 5.21 -20.90 4.02
C ASN A 44 3.72 -21.08 4.34
N SER A 45 3.04 -21.96 3.62
CA SER A 45 1.59 -22.13 3.66
C SER A 45 1.17 -23.59 3.80
N PHE A 46 0.02 -23.80 4.44
CA PHE A 46 -0.70 -25.07 4.49
C PHE A 46 -1.56 -25.32 3.23
N VAL A 47 -1.84 -24.28 2.45
CA VAL A 47 -2.68 -24.32 1.25
C VAL A 47 -1.82 -24.09 0.01
N SER A 48 -1.86 -25.04 -0.94
CA SER A 48 -1.16 -24.93 -2.21
C SER A 48 -1.90 -24.02 -3.21
N ALA A 49 -1.22 -23.63 -4.29
CA ALA A 49 -1.82 -22.82 -5.36
C ALA A 49 -3.06 -23.50 -5.99
N ASP A 50 -3.01 -24.82 -6.19
CA ASP A 50 -4.12 -25.59 -6.76
C ASP A 50 -5.32 -25.64 -5.81
N GLN A 51 -5.07 -25.93 -4.53
CA GLN A 51 -6.12 -25.92 -3.50
C GLN A 51 -6.76 -24.54 -3.36
N ALA A 52 -5.97 -23.47 -3.35
CA ALA A 52 -6.48 -22.10 -3.34
C ALA A 52 -7.29 -21.78 -4.61
N GLY A 53 -6.91 -22.35 -5.76
CA GLY A 53 -7.69 -22.26 -7.00
C GLY A 53 -9.05 -22.91 -6.89
N GLU A 54 -9.12 -24.17 -6.44
CA GLU A 54 -10.37 -24.90 -6.22
C GLU A 54 -11.29 -24.18 -5.23
N LEU A 55 -10.73 -23.70 -4.12
CA LEU A 55 -11.46 -22.94 -3.12
C LEU A 55 -11.94 -21.58 -3.66
N SER A 56 -11.15 -20.92 -4.51
CA SER A 56 -11.53 -19.65 -5.14
C SER A 56 -12.70 -19.86 -6.11
N ASP A 57 -12.66 -20.91 -6.94
CA ASP A 57 -13.75 -21.25 -7.85
C ASP A 57 -15.04 -21.57 -7.08
N PHE A 58 -14.91 -22.26 -5.94
CA PHE A 58 -16.02 -22.62 -5.07
C PHE A 58 -16.58 -21.43 -4.29
N THR A 59 -15.76 -20.57 -3.70
CA THR A 59 -16.21 -19.50 -2.80
C THR A 59 -16.46 -18.17 -3.51
N GLY A 60 -15.78 -17.93 -4.64
CA GLY A 60 -15.67 -16.60 -5.26
C GLY A 60 -14.69 -15.65 -4.58
N LEU A 61 -13.99 -16.08 -3.51
CA LEU A 61 -12.92 -15.30 -2.88
C LEU A 61 -11.65 -15.32 -3.74
N ALA A 62 -10.82 -14.29 -3.65
CA ALA A 62 -9.54 -14.29 -4.34
C ALA A 62 -8.59 -15.34 -3.75
N ARG A 63 -7.74 -15.96 -4.59
CA ARG A 63 -6.84 -17.05 -4.17
C ARG A 63 -5.95 -16.67 -2.99
N HIS A 64 -5.47 -15.42 -2.95
CA HIS A 64 -4.60 -14.96 -1.86
C HIS A 64 -5.36 -14.87 -0.53
N GLU A 65 -6.65 -14.52 -0.53
CA GLU A 65 -7.49 -14.50 0.69
C GLU A 65 -7.68 -15.90 1.31
N LEU A 66 -7.48 -16.96 0.52
CA LEU A 66 -7.64 -18.36 0.91
C LEU A 66 -6.33 -19.04 1.32
N THR A 67 -5.23 -18.29 1.37
CA THR A 67 -3.95 -18.75 1.91
C THR A 67 -4.11 -19.17 3.36
N SER A 68 -3.25 -20.04 3.89
CA SER A 68 -3.19 -20.36 5.33
C SER A 68 -1.72 -20.46 5.73
N PHE A 69 -1.16 -19.39 6.31
CA PHE A 69 0.26 -19.37 6.62
C PHE A 69 0.62 -20.32 7.75
N ARG A 70 1.82 -20.86 7.66
CA ARG A 70 2.45 -21.59 8.76
C ARG A 70 2.90 -20.64 9.87
N PRO A 71 2.93 -21.10 11.13
CA PRO A 71 3.36 -20.26 12.26
C PRO A 71 4.78 -19.68 12.11
N GLU A 72 5.69 -20.40 11.46
CA GLU A 72 7.03 -19.92 11.11
C GLU A 72 6.97 -18.66 10.24
N ARG A 73 6.07 -18.67 9.25
CA ARG A 73 5.93 -17.56 8.31
C ARG A 73 5.21 -16.39 8.96
N LEU A 74 4.20 -16.64 9.79
CA LEU A 74 3.57 -15.61 10.61
C LEU A 74 4.57 -14.96 11.59
N THR A 75 5.46 -15.75 12.20
CA THR A 75 6.56 -15.24 13.05
C THR A 75 7.45 -14.28 12.27
N LEU A 76 7.80 -14.63 11.04
CA LEU A 76 8.55 -13.73 10.17
C LEU A 76 7.78 -12.44 9.90
N HIS A 77 6.49 -12.51 9.56
CA HIS A 77 5.69 -11.32 9.30
C HIS A 77 5.71 -10.37 10.51
N GLU A 78 5.49 -10.92 11.71
CA GLU A 78 5.50 -10.17 12.96
C GLU A 78 6.86 -9.55 13.30
N LEU A 79 7.96 -10.22 12.96
CA LEU A 79 9.30 -9.69 13.11
C LEU A 79 9.58 -8.55 12.12
N LEU A 80 9.20 -8.72 10.84
CA LEU A 80 9.36 -7.68 9.81
C LEU A 80 8.61 -6.39 10.20
N VAL A 81 7.40 -6.54 10.76
CA VAL A 81 6.58 -5.43 11.26
C VAL A 81 7.29 -4.71 12.41
N ARG A 82 7.74 -5.43 13.45
CA ARG A 82 8.42 -4.83 14.61
C ARG A 82 9.73 -4.15 14.25
N VAL A 83 10.56 -4.77 13.41
CA VAL A 83 11.81 -4.13 12.95
C VAL A 83 11.51 -2.86 12.15
N THR A 84 10.48 -2.86 11.32
CA THR A 84 10.09 -1.66 10.55
C THR A 84 9.53 -0.55 11.45
N ALA A 85 8.73 -0.92 12.45
CA ALA A 85 7.99 0.03 13.28
C ALA A 85 8.80 0.59 14.46
N ASP A 86 9.68 -0.22 15.07
CA ASP A 86 10.29 0.09 16.37
C ASP A 86 11.81 0.26 16.34
N PHE A 87 12.49 -0.23 15.31
CA PHE A 87 13.96 -0.21 15.25
C PHE A 87 14.47 0.96 14.42
N SER A 88 15.56 1.56 14.88
CA SER A 88 16.36 2.47 14.08
C SER A 88 17.25 1.64 13.16
N VAL A 89 16.93 1.62 11.86
CA VAL A 89 17.68 0.85 10.86
C VAL A 89 18.56 1.81 10.06
N PRO A 90 19.90 1.69 10.13
CA PRO A 90 20.79 2.55 9.36
C PRO A 90 20.58 2.38 7.86
N ASP A 91 20.36 3.47 7.14
CA ASP A 91 20.12 3.48 5.69
C ASP A 91 21.40 3.63 4.85
N GLY A 92 22.54 3.89 5.50
CA GLY A 92 23.88 3.92 4.91
C GLY A 92 24.10 4.99 3.82
N PRO A 93 25.31 5.07 3.24
CA PRO A 93 25.57 5.94 2.10
C PRO A 93 24.99 5.42 0.78
N LYS A 94 24.76 4.11 0.63
CA LYS A 94 24.24 3.51 -0.60
C LYS A 94 22.77 3.15 -0.45
N TYR A 95 22.05 3.21 -1.56
CA TYR A 95 20.63 2.83 -1.64
C TYR A 95 20.33 1.44 -1.06
N GLU A 96 21.22 0.47 -1.28
CA GLU A 96 21.04 -0.93 -0.85
C GLU A 96 21.28 -1.16 0.65
N ASP A 97 21.96 -0.24 1.34
CA ASP A 97 22.42 -0.42 2.72
C ASP A 97 21.25 -0.57 3.69
N LEU A 98 20.18 0.23 3.52
CA LEU A 98 18.93 0.06 4.28
C LEU A 98 18.44 -1.39 4.23
N GLY A 99 18.38 -1.97 3.03
CA GLY A 99 17.92 -3.34 2.85
C GLY A 99 18.90 -4.37 3.44
N ILE A 100 20.21 -4.12 3.35
CA ILE A 100 21.24 -5.01 3.92
C ILE A 100 21.16 -5.00 5.44
N ASN A 101 21.14 -3.83 6.07
CA ASN A 101 21.09 -3.66 7.52
C ASN A 101 19.78 -4.18 8.09
N PHE A 102 18.65 -3.90 7.42
CA PHE A 102 17.35 -4.45 7.80
C PHE A 102 17.37 -5.98 7.84
N ARG A 103 17.84 -6.62 6.75
CA ARG A 103 17.93 -8.09 6.69
C ARG A 103 18.89 -8.66 7.72
N HIS A 104 19.98 -7.97 8.02
CA HIS A 104 20.91 -8.39 9.06
C HIS A 104 20.28 -8.41 10.45
N ILE A 105 19.51 -7.37 10.82
CA ILE A 105 18.78 -7.32 12.10
C ILE A 105 17.76 -8.46 12.16
N VAL A 106 16.92 -8.59 11.13
CA VAL A 106 15.88 -9.64 11.06
C VAL A 106 16.50 -11.03 11.14
N GLU A 107 17.55 -11.31 10.37
CA GLU A 107 18.23 -12.61 10.38
C GLU A 107 18.84 -12.92 11.75
N THR A 108 19.46 -11.93 12.40
CA THR A 108 20.07 -12.10 13.71
C THR A 108 19.03 -12.46 14.76
N ILE A 109 17.90 -11.73 14.80
CA ILE A 109 16.80 -11.99 15.74
C ILE A 109 16.17 -13.36 15.44
N MET A 110 15.86 -13.63 14.18
CA MET A 110 15.24 -14.88 13.76
C MET A 110 16.11 -16.08 14.14
N ALA A 111 17.38 -16.09 13.72
CA ALA A 111 18.27 -17.22 13.88
C ALA A 111 18.68 -17.50 15.33
N ARG A 112 18.93 -16.45 16.12
CA ARG A 112 19.50 -16.59 17.47
C ARG A 112 18.47 -16.55 18.60
N TYR A 113 17.32 -15.92 18.38
CA TYR A 113 16.34 -15.66 19.44
C TYR A 113 14.98 -16.31 19.18
N LEU A 114 14.54 -16.45 17.92
CA LEU A 114 13.20 -16.99 17.63
C LEU A 114 13.22 -18.46 17.23
N LEU A 115 14.17 -18.90 16.41
CA LEU A 115 14.22 -20.30 15.94
C LEU A 115 14.32 -21.32 17.08
N VAL A 116 15.00 -20.97 18.18
CA VAL A 116 15.10 -21.83 19.37
C VAL A 116 13.74 -22.05 20.05
N HIS A 117 12.81 -21.11 19.91
CA HIS A 117 11.47 -21.14 20.50
C HIS A 117 10.38 -21.56 19.48
N MET A 118 10.78 -22.01 18.29
CA MET A 118 9.83 -22.40 17.25
C MET A 118 8.90 -23.56 17.66
N PRO A 119 9.34 -24.57 18.43
CA PRO A 119 8.43 -25.61 18.93
C PRO A 119 7.30 -25.05 19.78
N GLU A 120 7.58 -24.08 20.66
CA GLU A 120 6.57 -23.43 21.49
C GLU A 120 5.63 -22.57 20.64
N ILE A 121 6.16 -21.85 19.65
CA ILE A 121 5.35 -21.03 18.72
C ILE A 121 4.38 -21.90 17.93
N ARG A 122 4.85 -23.05 17.39
CA ARG A 122 3.99 -24.02 16.70
C ARG A 122 2.87 -24.52 17.59
N LYS A 123 3.20 -24.87 18.84
CA LYS A 123 2.20 -25.32 19.81
C LYS A 123 1.16 -24.23 20.10
N ALA A 124 1.59 -22.99 20.32
CA ALA A 124 0.67 -21.88 20.58
C ALA A 124 -0.28 -21.63 19.38
N TYR A 125 0.22 -21.78 18.15
CA TYR A 125 -0.60 -21.71 16.95
C TYR A 125 -1.59 -22.88 16.84
N ASP A 126 -1.17 -24.10 17.14
CA ASP A 126 -2.05 -25.27 17.11
C ASP A 126 -3.16 -25.17 18.17
N ASP A 127 -2.82 -24.75 19.40
CA ASP A 127 -3.78 -24.51 20.48
C ASP A 127 -4.81 -23.41 20.08
N LEU A 128 -4.34 -22.35 19.42
CA LEU A 128 -5.20 -21.30 18.87
C LEU A 128 -6.13 -21.84 17.78
N LYS A 129 -5.58 -22.62 16.84
CA LYS A 129 -6.34 -23.19 15.73
C LYS A 129 -7.45 -24.10 16.22
N ASP A 130 -7.17 -24.95 17.23
CA ASP A 130 -8.16 -25.81 17.87
C ASP A 130 -9.25 -24.99 18.56
N ARG A 131 -8.89 -23.88 19.22
CA ARG A 131 -9.85 -22.95 19.82
C ARG A 131 -10.75 -22.31 18.78
N VAL A 132 -10.19 -21.80 17.70
CA VAL A 132 -10.93 -21.18 16.58
C VAL A 132 -11.88 -22.21 15.94
N ALA A 133 -11.40 -23.42 15.68
CA ALA A 133 -12.21 -24.51 15.15
C ALA A 133 -13.39 -24.85 16.06
N GLY A 134 -13.16 -24.94 17.38
CA GLY A 134 -14.22 -25.18 18.35
C GLY A 134 -15.34 -24.13 18.33
N ILE A 135 -14.97 -22.84 18.25
CA ILE A 135 -15.93 -21.73 18.13
C ILE A 135 -16.72 -21.86 16.81
N ILE A 136 -16.02 -22.05 15.69
CA ILE A 136 -16.63 -22.12 14.36
C ILE A 136 -17.58 -23.31 14.24
N ASP A 137 -17.16 -24.49 14.69
CA ASP A 137 -17.98 -25.71 14.64
C ASP A 137 -19.23 -25.58 15.51
N GLN A 138 -19.11 -24.99 16.69
CA GLN A 138 -20.24 -24.69 17.56
C GLN A 138 -21.23 -23.76 16.86
N GLU A 139 -20.74 -22.67 16.28
CA GLU A 139 -21.56 -21.65 15.63
C GLU A 139 -22.30 -22.20 14.39
N LEU A 140 -21.60 -22.96 13.54
CA LEU A 140 -22.19 -23.62 12.38
C LEU A 140 -23.28 -24.63 12.79
N SER A 141 -23.02 -25.45 13.81
CA SER A 141 -23.96 -26.47 14.30
C SER A 141 -25.20 -25.87 14.94
N GLN A 142 -25.06 -24.75 15.67
CA GLN A 142 -26.16 -24.11 16.39
C GLN A 142 -27.05 -23.23 15.51
N ARG A 143 -26.54 -22.69 14.40
CA ARG A 143 -27.26 -21.67 13.61
C ARG A 143 -27.54 -22.05 12.17
N LEU A 144 -26.66 -22.80 11.51
CA LEU A 144 -26.83 -23.14 10.08
C LEU A 144 -27.20 -24.61 9.86
N PHE A 145 -26.54 -25.52 10.55
CA PHE A 145 -26.70 -26.97 10.38
C PHE A 145 -27.43 -27.60 11.56
N VAL A 146 -28.48 -26.92 12.06
CA VAL A 146 -29.27 -27.41 13.18
C VAL A 146 -29.90 -28.74 12.79
N THR A 147 -29.48 -29.81 13.45
CA THR A 147 -30.09 -31.12 13.23
C THR A 147 -31.43 -31.11 13.98
N ALA A 148 -32.54 -31.13 13.24
CA ALA A 148 -33.86 -31.23 13.86
C ALA A 148 -33.91 -32.50 14.73
N PRO A 149 -34.43 -32.43 15.98
CA PRO A 149 -34.63 -33.63 16.76
C PRO A 149 -35.56 -34.57 15.98
N SER A 150 -35.10 -35.77 15.68
CA SER A 150 -35.90 -36.77 14.98
C SER A 150 -37.23 -36.94 15.72
N PRO A 151 -38.40 -36.78 15.04
CA PRO A 151 -39.67 -37.00 15.69
C PRO A 151 -39.74 -38.48 16.05
N ASN A 152 -39.58 -38.75 17.35
CA ASN A 152 -40.00 -39.94 18.08
C ASN A 152 -40.06 -41.21 17.20
N GLN A 153 -38.96 -41.97 17.13
CA GLN A 153 -39.01 -43.35 16.65
C GLN A 153 -39.99 -44.11 17.54
N LYS A 154 -41.26 -44.19 17.12
CA LYS A 154 -42.22 -45.12 17.69
C LYS A 154 -41.60 -46.50 17.51
N LYS A 155 -41.27 -47.15 18.64
CA LYS A 155 -40.79 -48.53 18.68
C LYS A 155 -41.62 -49.37 17.71
N PRO A 156 -41.02 -50.06 16.72
CA PRO A 156 -41.79 -50.92 15.85
C PRO A 156 -42.36 -52.04 16.72
N ARG A 157 -43.68 -52.17 16.74
CA ARG A 157 -44.35 -53.36 17.27
C ARG A 157 -43.83 -54.55 16.47
N ARG A 158 -43.20 -55.51 17.14
CA ARG A 158 -42.82 -56.80 16.58
C ARG A 158 -44.06 -57.47 16.00
N GLY A 159 -44.15 -57.52 14.67
CA GLY A 159 -45.13 -58.30 13.92
C GLY A 159 -44.39 -59.11 12.86
N LEU A 160 -44.71 -60.40 12.76
CA LEU A 160 -44.12 -61.35 11.82
C LEU A 160 -44.62 -61.12 10.37
N ALA A 161 -44.34 -59.94 9.82
CA ALA A 161 -44.58 -59.60 8.42
C ALA A 161 -43.32 -59.02 7.76
N ALA A 162 -42.15 -59.50 8.18
CA ALA A 162 -40.86 -59.24 7.56
C ALA A 162 -40.54 -60.34 6.54
N LEU A 163 -41.35 -60.47 5.50
CA LEU A 163 -41.02 -61.23 4.29
C LEU A 163 -41.58 -60.39 3.14
N PHE A 164 -40.69 -59.92 2.26
CA PHE A 164 -40.92 -58.97 1.15
C PHE A 164 -40.79 -57.48 1.48
N SER A 165 -39.57 -57.02 1.78
CA SER A 165 -39.15 -55.68 1.36
C SER A 165 -37.73 -55.73 0.80
N ARG A 166 -37.59 -55.42 -0.49
CA ARG A 166 -36.31 -55.27 -1.19
C ARG A 166 -35.47 -54.19 -0.51
N SER A 167 -34.23 -54.54 -0.20
CA SER A 167 -33.20 -53.62 0.27
C SER A 167 -32.90 -52.57 -0.81
N HIS A 168 -33.38 -51.34 -0.62
CA HIS A 168 -32.82 -50.20 -1.32
C HIS A 168 -31.47 -49.83 -0.66
N PRO A 169 -30.44 -49.47 -1.45
CA PRO A 169 -29.20 -48.97 -0.89
C PRO A 169 -29.50 -47.71 -0.09
N SER A 170 -29.03 -47.69 1.17
CA SER A 170 -29.15 -46.55 2.06
C SER A 170 -28.36 -45.38 1.49
N THR A 171 -29.02 -44.48 0.76
CA THR A 171 -28.48 -43.14 0.52
C THR A 171 -28.29 -42.48 1.88
N ALA A 172 -27.06 -42.08 2.20
CA ALA A 172 -26.77 -41.24 3.35
C ALA A 172 -27.73 -40.03 3.31
N PRO A 173 -28.34 -39.62 4.43
CA PRO A 173 -29.25 -38.49 4.43
C PRO A 173 -28.49 -37.24 3.99
N THR A 174 -28.79 -36.74 2.79
CA THR A 174 -28.35 -35.43 2.34
C THR A 174 -28.98 -34.41 3.28
N ILE A 175 -28.17 -33.77 4.12
CA ILE A 175 -28.63 -32.65 4.95
C ILE A 175 -29.12 -31.57 3.97
N PRO A 176 -30.42 -31.17 4.00
CA PRO A 176 -30.91 -30.15 3.10
C PRO A 176 -30.17 -28.83 3.37
N ALA A 177 -29.87 -28.09 2.30
CA ALA A 177 -29.20 -26.81 2.41
C ALA A 177 -30.00 -25.88 3.35
N PRO A 178 -29.32 -25.08 4.20
CA PRO A 178 -30.00 -24.18 5.12
C PRO A 178 -30.92 -23.20 4.37
N PRO A 179 -32.15 -22.91 4.86
CA PRO A 179 -33.02 -21.90 4.29
C PRO A 179 -32.33 -20.53 4.26
N ALA A 180 -32.55 -19.73 3.19
CA ALA A 180 -31.93 -18.41 3.05
C ALA A 180 -32.21 -17.45 4.22
N ARG A 181 -33.39 -17.58 4.86
CA ARG A 181 -33.75 -16.80 6.05
C ARG A 181 -32.85 -17.11 7.24
N ASP A 182 -32.50 -18.37 7.42
CA ASP A 182 -31.68 -18.81 8.56
C ASP A 182 -30.22 -18.37 8.36
N VAL A 183 -29.74 -18.37 7.12
CA VAL A 183 -28.44 -17.79 6.75
C VAL A 183 -28.37 -16.30 7.07
N GLN A 184 -29.38 -15.52 6.68
CA GLN A 184 -29.40 -14.08 6.96
C GLN A 184 -29.45 -13.80 8.47
N GLN A 185 -30.22 -14.59 9.23
CA GLN A 185 -30.27 -14.46 10.69
C GLN A 185 -28.93 -14.80 11.35
N ALA A 186 -28.25 -15.85 10.89
CA ALA A 186 -26.92 -16.21 11.38
C ALA A 186 -25.91 -15.08 11.13
N LEU A 187 -25.90 -14.50 9.93
CA LEU A 187 -25.00 -13.39 9.57
C LEU A 187 -25.21 -12.17 10.49
N VAL A 188 -26.46 -11.76 10.73
CA VAL A 188 -26.76 -10.63 11.62
C VAL A 188 -26.32 -10.92 13.07
N GLN A 189 -26.51 -12.15 13.54
CA GLN A 189 -26.08 -12.53 14.89
C GLN A 189 -24.56 -12.53 15.02
N TRP A 190 -23.84 -13.12 14.06
CA TRP A 190 -22.38 -13.09 14.06
C TRP A 190 -21.82 -11.67 13.99
N GLN A 191 -22.44 -10.77 13.23
CA GLN A 191 -22.06 -9.36 13.21
C GLN A 191 -22.22 -8.72 14.59
N ALA A 192 -23.35 -8.95 15.26
CA ALA A 192 -23.56 -8.44 16.62
C ALA A 192 -22.58 -9.03 17.63
N MET A 193 -22.28 -10.33 17.55
CA MET A 193 -21.33 -11.00 18.44
C MET A 193 -19.89 -10.50 18.22
N ALA A 194 -19.46 -10.36 16.97
CA ALA A 194 -18.15 -9.81 16.63
C ALA A 194 -17.96 -8.37 17.15
N ALA A 195 -19.02 -7.55 17.09
CA ALA A 195 -19.00 -6.18 17.60
C ALA A 195 -19.02 -6.11 19.15
N ALA A 196 -19.65 -7.09 19.81
CA ALA A 196 -19.80 -7.09 21.27
C ALA A 196 -18.63 -7.75 22.03
N THR A 197 -17.90 -8.68 21.40
CA THR A 197 -16.82 -9.41 22.08
C THR A 197 -15.54 -8.59 22.20
N ALA A 198 -14.93 -8.63 23.38
CA ALA A 198 -13.60 -8.09 23.63
C ALA A 198 -12.51 -9.10 23.24
N ASP A 199 -12.85 -10.38 23.04
CA ASP A 199 -11.89 -11.41 22.71
C ASP A 199 -11.53 -11.36 21.21
N PRO A 200 -10.26 -11.10 20.85
CA PRO A 200 -9.84 -11.01 19.46
C PRO A 200 -10.01 -12.32 18.70
N VAL A 201 -9.92 -13.48 19.36
CA VAL A 201 -10.07 -14.80 18.74
C VAL A 201 -11.52 -15.05 18.37
N GLU A 202 -12.46 -14.75 19.27
CA GLU A 202 -13.90 -14.86 18.97
C GLU A 202 -14.31 -13.90 17.85
N ARG A 203 -13.80 -12.66 17.89
CA ARG A 203 -14.06 -11.67 16.84
C ARG A 203 -13.58 -12.16 15.48
N ALA A 204 -12.36 -12.70 15.40
CA ALA A 204 -11.80 -13.24 14.16
C ALA A 204 -12.60 -14.45 13.65
N ALA A 205 -13.01 -15.36 14.54
CA ALA A 205 -13.83 -16.51 14.19
C ALA A 205 -15.20 -16.09 13.59
N HIS A 206 -15.91 -15.15 14.21
CA HIS A 206 -17.17 -14.63 13.69
C HIS A 206 -16.97 -13.86 12.37
N GLY A 207 -15.93 -13.04 12.27
CA GLY A 207 -15.58 -12.34 11.03
C GLY A 207 -15.32 -13.30 9.87
N ALA A 208 -14.58 -14.38 10.12
CA ALA A 208 -14.29 -15.40 9.11
C ALA A 208 -15.54 -16.19 8.68
N LEU A 209 -16.45 -16.49 9.62
CA LEU A 209 -17.75 -17.08 9.31
C LEU A 209 -18.57 -16.15 8.39
N ILE A 210 -18.69 -14.88 8.75
CA ILE A 210 -19.41 -13.87 7.94
C ILE A 210 -18.81 -13.81 6.53
N ARG A 211 -17.48 -13.70 6.40
CA ARG A 211 -16.81 -13.62 5.10
C ARG A 211 -17.07 -14.87 4.26
N THR A 212 -16.87 -16.05 4.84
CA THR A 212 -17.02 -17.35 4.15
C THR A 212 -18.45 -17.58 3.66
N VAL A 213 -19.43 -17.43 4.56
CA VAL A 213 -20.85 -17.66 4.29
C VAL A 213 -21.39 -16.65 3.29
N THR A 214 -20.97 -15.38 3.39
CA THR A 214 -21.37 -14.33 2.44
C THR A 214 -20.82 -14.59 1.04
N ALA A 215 -19.53 -14.97 0.94
CA ALA A 215 -18.90 -15.26 -0.36
C ALA A 215 -19.56 -16.45 -1.06
N ILE A 216 -19.71 -17.58 -0.36
CA ILE A 216 -20.36 -18.78 -0.89
C ILE A 216 -21.81 -18.48 -1.31
N SER A 217 -22.57 -17.78 -0.46
CA SER A 217 -23.95 -17.41 -0.77
C SER A 217 -24.06 -16.51 -2.00
N GLY A 218 -23.16 -15.52 -2.11
CA GLY A 218 -23.10 -14.63 -3.27
C GLY A 218 -22.75 -15.39 -4.56
N ARG A 219 -21.85 -16.38 -4.48
CA ARG A 219 -21.42 -17.18 -5.63
C ARG A 219 -22.48 -18.15 -6.13
N HIS A 220 -23.21 -18.80 -5.23
CA HIS A 220 -24.14 -19.91 -5.55
C HIS A 220 -25.62 -19.57 -5.41
N GLY A 221 -25.98 -18.37 -4.96
CA GLY A 221 -27.36 -18.00 -4.62
C GLY A 221 -27.88 -18.63 -3.33
N GLY A 222 -26.99 -19.15 -2.48
CA GLY A 222 -27.29 -19.83 -1.22
C GLY A 222 -26.09 -20.64 -0.73
N ILE A 223 -26.21 -21.23 0.46
CA ILE A 223 -25.11 -22.02 1.03
C ILE A 223 -24.96 -23.35 0.29
N ARG A 224 -23.74 -23.62 -0.16
CA ARG A 224 -23.28 -24.90 -0.69
C ARG A 224 -22.08 -25.39 0.12
N GLY A 225 -21.90 -26.71 0.15
CA GLY A 225 -20.90 -27.37 0.99
C GLY A 225 -21.50 -27.88 2.30
N ASP A 226 -20.80 -28.79 2.95
CA ASP A 226 -21.14 -29.25 4.29
C ASP A 226 -20.48 -28.37 5.36
N SER A 227 -20.84 -28.62 6.62
CA SER A 227 -20.28 -27.87 7.75
C SER A 227 -18.75 -28.00 7.85
N GLN A 228 -18.17 -29.12 7.40
CA GLN A 228 -16.72 -29.35 7.49
C GLN A 228 -15.96 -28.47 6.51
N LEU A 229 -16.45 -28.35 5.27
CA LEU A 229 -15.85 -27.48 4.26
C LEU A 229 -15.93 -26.00 4.69
N LEU A 230 -17.10 -25.57 5.19
CA LEU A 230 -17.28 -24.20 5.69
C LEU A 230 -16.37 -23.92 6.88
N ALA A 231 -16.27 -24.86 7.82
CA ALA A 231 -15.39 -24.74 8.98
C ALA A 231 -13.93 -24.63 8.57
N MET A 232 -13.45 -25.51 7.67
CA MET A 232 -12.08 -25.49 7.18
C MET A 232 -11.71 -24.13 6.57
N ILE A 233 -12.57 -23.56 5.72
CA ILE A 233 -12.32 -22.25 5.07
C ILE A 233 -12.29 -21.15 6.13
N ALA A 234 -13.29 -21.11 7.02
CA ALA A 234 -13.38 -20.08 8.04
C ALA A 234 -12.24 -20.16 9.07
N VAL A 235 -11.81 -21.35 9.47
CA VAL A 235 -10.66 -21.56 10.36
C VAL A 235 -9.38 -21.02 9.71
N ASN A 236 -9.14 -21.33 8.44
CA ASN A 236 -7.95 -20.83 7.72
C ASN A 236 -7.91 -19.30 7.66
N ILE A 237 -9.04 -18.68 7.32
CA ILE A 237 -9.16 -17.21 7.27
C ILE A 237 -8.91 -16.60 8.66
N ALA A 238 -9.56 -17.13 9.70
CA ALA A 238 -9.43 -16.63 11.07
C ALA A 238 -7.99 -16.78 11.61
N CYS A 239 -7.31 -17.91 11.34
CA CYS A 239 -5.96 -18.17 11.83
C CYS A 239 -4.91 -17.23 11.21
N ASN A 240 -5.08 -16.80 9.96
CA ASN A 240 -4.19 -15.79 9.37
C ASN A 240 -4.30 -14.42 10.06
N ASP A 241 -5.49 -14.09 10.55
CA ASP A 241 -5.74 -12.83 11.23
C ASP A 241 -5.25 -12.88 12.68
N CYS A 242 -5.91 -13.67 13.53
CA CYS A 242 -5.61 -13.72 14.96
C CYS A 242 -4.32 -14.47 15.30
N GLY A 243 -3.87 -15.39 14.44
CA GLY A 243 -2.61 -16.12 14.65
C GLY A 243 -1.39 -15.21 14.62
N SER A 244 -1.43 -14.17 13.79
CA SER A 244 -0.38 -13.16 13.76
C SER A 244 -0.26 -12.42 15.09
N THR A 245 -1.39 -11.99 15.66
CA THR A 245 -1.42 -11.28 16.95
C THR A 245 -0.89 -12.15 18.09
N VAL A 246 -1.38 -13.39 18.21
CA VAL A 246 -0.95 -14.32 19.26
C VAL A 246 0.54 -14.62 19.18
N ILE A 247 1.06 -14.88 17.97
CA ILE A 247 2.49 -15.11 17.76
C ILE A 247 3.28 -13.83 18.06
N GLY A 248 2.79 -12.67 17.63
CA GLY A 248 3.40 -11.38 17.92
C GLY A 248 3.59 -11.14 19.41
N ASP A 249 2.54 -11.32 20.21
CA ASP A 249 2.58 -11.17 21.67
C ASP A 249 3.57 -12.15 22.31
N MET A 250 3.63 -13.38 21.79
CA MET A 250 4.54 -14.42 22.26
C MET A 250 6.00 -14.09 21.99
N ILE A 251 6.34 -13.51 20.84
CA ILE A 251 7.73 -13.22 20.47
C ILE A 251 8.26 -11.90 21.05
N GLU A 252 7.38 -11.03 21.53
CA GLU A 252 7.72 -9.73 22.10
C GLU A 252 8.84 -9.79 23.16
N PRO A 253 8.83 -10.72 24.15
CA PRO A 253 9.90 -10.82 25.14
C PRO A 253 11.24 -11.25 24.53
N PHE A 254 11.24 -12.10 23.50
CA PHE A 254 12.47 -12.56 22.84
C PHE A 254 13.09 -11.44 22.00
N ILE A 255 12.27 -10.59 21.39
CA ILE A 255 12.73 -9.41 20.67
C ILE A 255 13.38 -8.41 21.63
N LYS A 256 12.79 -8.20 22.82
CA LYS A 256 13.39 -7.36 23.88
C LYS A 256 14.76 -7.89 24.32
N ASP A 257 14.87 -9.19 24.55
CA ASP A 257 16.15 -9.83 24.87
C ASP A 257 17.20 -9.64 23.75
N ALA A 258 16.78 -9.76 22.49
CA ALA A 258 17.65 -9.51 21.35
C ALA A 258 18.12 -8.05 21.25
N ILE A 259 17.23 -7.09 21.51
CA ILE A 259 17.56 -5.66 21.55
C ILE A 259 18.66 -5.39 22.59
N GLU A 260 18.48 -5.91 23.80
CA GLU A 260 19.42 -5.70 24.90
C GLU A 260 20.79 -6.36 24.65
N LYS A 261 20.81 -7.60 24.14
CA LYS A 261 22.05 -8.37 23.96
C LYS A 261 22.82 -8.02 22.70
N GLU A 262 22.14 -7.70 21.60
CA GLU A 262 22.79 -7.28 20.35
C GLU A 262 23.07 -5.77 20.30
N GLY A 263 22.49 -4.99 21.22
CA GLY A 263 22.65 -3.53 21.25
C GLY A 263 21.92 -2.82 20.11
N PHE A 264 20.81 -3.38 19.64
CA PHE A 264 19.99 -2.72 18.62
C PHE A 264 19.35 -1.45 19.18
N ARG A 265 19.30 -0.39 18.37
CA ARG A 265 18.71 0.89 18.77
C ARG A 265 17.22 0.90 18.50
N LEU A 266 16.43 1.17 19.53
CA LEU A 266 15.01 1.45 19.41
C LEU A 266 14.74 2.91 19.01
N LEU A 267 13.66 3.11 18.27
CA LEU A 267 13.16 4.43 17.92
C LEU A 267 12.56 5.11 19.16
N PRO A 268 12.91 6.37 19.43
CA PRO A 268 12.35 7.10 20.57
C PRO A 268 10.88 7.43 20.34
N VAL A 269 10.12 7.46 21.44
CA VAL A 269 8.74 7.95 21.47
C VAL A 269 8.74 9.47 21.30
N GLN A 270 7.87 9.97 20.44
CA GLN A 270 7.74 11.37 20.08
C GLN A 270 6.40 11.92 20.53
N ALA A 271 6.43 12.95 21.38
CA ALA A 271 5.22 13.65 21.82
C ALA A 271 4.52 14.40 20.67
N ARG A 272 5.30 14.83 19.67
CA ARG A 272 4.81 15.47 18.44
C ARG A 272 5.47 14.83 17.23
N PRO A 273 4.96 13.67 16.75
CA PRO A 273 5.56 12.98 15.63
C PRO A 273 5.63 13.87 14.38
N VAL A 274 6.69 13.67 13.62
CA VAL A 274 6.92 14.34 12.34
C VAL A 274 6.87 13.26 11.28
N VAL A 275 6.11 13.52 10.22
CA VAL A 275 5.95 12.60 9.11
C VAL A 275 6.50 13.24 7.86
N MET A 276 7.43 12.56 7.19
CA MET A 276 7.85 12.87 5.83
C MET A 276 7.32 11.78 4.91
N ASN A 277 6.42 12.14 3.99
CA ASN A 277 5.76 11.18 3.12
C ASN A 277 6.00 11.55 1.67
N ILE A 278 6.56 10.62 0.91
CA ILE A 278 6.79 10.80 -0.52
C ILE A 278 5.84 9.93 -1.34
N LYS A 279 5.21 10.55 -2.33
CA LYS A 279 4.18 9.96 -3.19
C LYS A 279 4.54 10.14 -4.65
N GLY A 280 4.22 9.12 -5.44
CA GLY A 280 4.55 9.06 -6.86
C GLY A 280 4.49 7.62 -7.37
N ALA A 281 4.36 7.45 -8.69
CA ALA A 281 4.25 6.17 -9.36
C ALA A 281 5.45 5.24 -9.07
N SER A 282 5.35 3.97 -9.45
CA SER A 282 6.52 3.08 -9.40
C SER A 282 7.67 3.65 -10.26
N ALA A 283 8.92 3.48 -9.82
CA ALA A 283 10.11 4.02 -10.51
C ALA A 283 10.18 5.55 -10.69
N SER A 284 9.33 6.33 -10.01
CA SER A 284 9.35 7.81 -10.00
C SER A 284 10.51 8.45 -9.21
N GLY A 285 11.46 7.69 -8.68
CA GLY A 285 12.60 8.24 -7.91
C GLY A 285 12.30 8.61 -6.45
N LYS A 286 11.25 8.06 -5.83
CA LYS A 286 10.93 8.33 -4.41
C LYS A 286 12.10 8.08 -3.46
N SER A 287 12.71 6.90 -3.56
CA SER A 287 13.78 6.53 -2.63
C SER A 287 15.09 7.29 -2.87
N THR A 288 15.30 7.91 -4.03
CA THR A 288 16.48 8.77 -4.28
C THR A 288 16.34 10.13 -3.61
N MET A 289 15.16 10.46 -3.06
CA MET A 289 14.94 11.70 -2.30
C MET A 289 15.40 11.63 -0.83
N ARG A 290 15.73 10.45 -0.31
CA ARG A 290 16.16 10.27 1.09
C ARG A 290 17.29 11.23 1.52
N PRO A 291 18.35 11.48 0.72
CA PRO A 291 19.38 12.45 1.08
C PRO A 291 18.84 13.88 1.26
N LEU A 292 17.85 14.28 0.45
CA LEU A 292 17.25 15.61 0.55
C LEU A 292 16.29 15.70 1.74
N GLN A 293 15.54 14.63 2.02
CA GLN A 293 14.71 14.51 3.23
C GLN A 293 15.56 14.53 4.51
N ARG A 294 16.76 13.94 4.48
CA ARG A 294 17.74 14.01 5.57
C ARG A 294 18.21 15.45 5.81
N LYS A 295 18.60 16.17 4.76
CA LYS A 295 18.94 17.60 4.86
C LYS A 295 17.79 18.43 5.42
N LEU A 296 16.55 18.12 5.05
CA LEU A 296 15.37 18.76 5.62
C LEU A 296 15.23 18.44 7.12
N ALA A 297 15.41 17.18 7.52
CA ALA A 297 15.37 16.77 8.93
C ALA A 297 16.41 17.54 9.77
N GLU A 298 17.63 17.68 9.25
CA GLU A 298 18.69 18.50 9.85
C GLU A 298 18.27 19.97 9.97
N LYS A 299 17.71 20.56 8.91
CA LYS A 299 17.22 21.96 8.90
C LYS A 299 16.16 22.21 9.97
N ILE A 300 15.29 21.24 10.23
CA ILE A 300 14.24 21.34 11.25
C ILE A 300 14.66 20.82 12.63
N GLY A 301 15.94 20.46 12.81
CA GLY A 301 16.51 20.05 14.09
C GLY A 301 16.09 18.67 14.58
N ILE A 302 15.78 17.73 13.67
CA ILE A 302 15.38 16.36 14.00
C ILE A 302 16.49 15.39 13.59
N ALA A 303 16.86 14.48 14.49
CA ALA A 303 17.82 13.43 14.21
C ALA A 303 17.25 12.45 13.17
N TRP A 304 17.99 12.18 12.11
CA TRP A 304 17.57 11.29 11.02
C TRP A 304 17.29 9.87 11.53
N GLU A 305 18.07 9.43 12.51
CA GLU A 305 18.00 8.08 13.05
C GLU A 305 16.71 7.85 13.87
N ASP A 306 15.96 8.90 14.20
CA ASP A 306 14.70 8.83 14.96
C ASP A 306 13.47 8.59 14.07
N PHE A 307 13.65 8.50 12.76
CA PHE A 307 12.60 8.15 11.81
C PHE A 307 12.46 6.63 11.62
N ALA A 308 11.24 6.12 11.77
CA ALA A 308 10.88 4.80 11.23
C ALA A 308 10.81 4.91 9.70
N VAL A 309 11.66 4.16 8.99
CA VAL A 309 11.65 4.13 7.52
C VAL A 309 10.64 3.10 7.04
N ILE A 310 9.42 3.56 6.78
CA ILE A 310 8.31 2.74 6.30
C ILE A 310 8.45 2.52 4.80
N SER A 311 9.16 1.46 4.42
CA SER A 311 9.37 1.05 3.02
C SER A 311 9.19 -0.48 2.87
N PRO A 312 7.94 -0.99 2.78
CA PRO A 312 7.64 -2.42 2.72
C PRO A 312 8.42 -3.19 1.64
N ASP A 313 8.75 -2.52 0.55
CA ASP A 313 9.53 -3.05 -0.58
C ASP A 313 10.89 -3.65 -0.16
N ILE A 314 11.44 -3.30 1.02
CA ILE A 314 12.68 -3.88 1.54
C ILE A 314 12.51 -5.34 2.00
N TRP A 315 11.28 -5.76 2.36
CA TRP A 315 10.99 -7.11 2.85
C TRP A 315 11.15 -8.18 1.77
N ARG A 316 10.91 -7.84 0.49
CA ARG A 316 10.83 -8.80 -0.63
C ARG A 316 12.04 -9.74 -0.75
N LYS A 317 13.25 -9.21 -0.62
CA LYS A 317 14.50 -10.00 -0.69
C LYS A 317 14.73 -10.89 0.54
N TYR A 318 14.01 -10.66 1.62
CA TYR A 318 13.97 -11.56 2.78
C TYR A 318 12.86 -12.61 2.63
N LEU A 319 11.74 -12.24 1.99
CA LEU A 319 10.62 -13.14 1.75
C LEU A 319 10.93 -14.21 0.70
N LEU A 320 11.76 -13.89 -0.30
CA LEU A 320 12.09 -14.77 -1.41
C LEU A 320 13.55 -14.57 -1.84
N ASP A 321 14.29 -15.67 -1.95
CA ASP A 321 15.60 -15.68 -2.59
C ASP A 321 15.42 -15.60 -4.11
N TYR A 322 15.87 -14.49 -4.70
CA TYR A 322 15.72 -14.26 -6.14
C TYR A 322 16.64 -15.20 -6.95
N GLY A 323 17.79 -15.58 -6.39
CA GLY A 323 18.73 -16.49 -7.04
C GLY A 323 18.18 -17.89 -7.21
N SER A 324 17.23 -18.30 -6.36
CA SER A 324 16.61 -19.62 -6.44
C SER A 324 15.57 -19.76 -7.55
N LEU A 325 15.23 -18.69 -8.28
CA LEU A 325 14.11 -18.67 -9.23
C LEU A 325 14.48 -19.09 -10.66
N GLY A 326 15.76 -19.17 -10.99
CA GLY A 326 16.21 -19.49 -12.36
C GLY A 326 15.59 -18.54 -13.40
N GLU A 327 14.97 -19.09 -14.44
CA GLU A 327 14.32 -18.32 -15.51
C GLU A 327 13.15 -17.44 -15.01
N ALA A 328 12.55 -17.78 -13.85
CA ALA A 328 11.45 -17.02 -13.27
C ALA A 328 11.91 -15.76 -12.50
N CYS A 329 13.22 -15.46 -12.46
CA CYS A 329 13.78 -14.38 -11.64
C CYS A 329 13.14 -13.01 -11.91
N LYS A 330 12.73 -12.73 -13.16
CA LYS A 330 12.05 -11.47 -13.52
C LYS A 330 10.68 -11.32 -12.85
N TYR A 331 10.04 -12.40 -12.42
CA TYR A 331 8.76 -12.39 -11.70
C TYR A 331 8.90 -12.28 -10.18
N ALA A 332 10.12 -12.17 -9.62
CA ALA A 332 10.33 -12.16 -8.17
C ALA A 332 9.49 -11.11 -7.41
N GLY A 333 9.27 -9.94 -8.02
CA GLY A 333 8.37 -8.90 -7.50
C GLY A 333 6.91 -9.38 -7.44
N THR A 334 6.39 -9.94 -8.53
CA THR A 334 5.01 -10.45 -8.61
C THR A 334 4.80 -11.62 -7.64
N LEU A 335 5.78 -12.53 -7.55
CA LEU A 335 5.73 -13.72 -6.67
C LEU A 335 5.65 -13.38 -5.17
N THR A 336 6.08 -12.18 -4.77
CA THR A 336 6.03 -11.70 -3.37
C THR A 336 4.90 -10.68 -3.15
N GLY A 337 4.14 -10.29 -4.18
CA GLY A 337 3.22 -9.16 -4.14
C GLY A 337 2.11 -9.29 -3.11
N HIS A 338 1.36 -10.40 -3.15
CA HIS A 338 0.25 -10.62 -2.21
C HIS A 338 0.70 -10.79 -0.76
N GLU A 339 1.83 -11.44 -0.53
CA GLU A 339 2.37 -11.56 0.82
C GLU A 339 2.81 -10.20 1.37
N LEU A 340 3.44 -9.38 0.53
CA LEU A 340 3.82 -8.02 0.90
C LEU A 340 2.60 -7.23 1.36
N GLU A 341 1.51 -7.25 0.58
CA GLU A 341 0.25 -6.60 0.92
C GLU A 341 -0.30 -7.05 2.29
N MET A 342 -0.26 -8.36 2.57
CA MET A 342 -0.71 -8.91 3.86
C MET A 342 0.16 -8.45 5.03
N ILE A 343 1.49 -8.41 4.88
CA ILE A 343 2.39 -7.91 5.94
C ILE A 343 2.17 -6.40 6.15
N ASP A 344 1.92 -5.67 5.07
CA ASP A 344 1.72 -4.23 5.07
C ASP A 344 0.42 -3.84 5.80
N GLN A 345 -0.64 -4.65 5.68
CA GLN A 345 -1.85 -4.54 6.51
C GLN A 345 -1.59 -4.82 8.00
N LYS A 346 -0.72 -5.79 8.31
CA LYS A 346 -0.29 -6.07 9.71
C LYS A 346 0.48 -4.89 10.29
N LEU A 347 1.36 -4.26 9.49
CA LEU A 347 2.05 -3.04 9.87
C LEU A 347 1.06 -1.92 10.20
N ASP A 348 0.01 -1.72 9.40
CA ASP A 348 -0.99 -0.68 9.68
C ASP A 348 -1.71 -0.89 11.00
N ARG A 349 -2.10 -2.14 11.31
CA ARG A 349 -2.71 -2.49 12.61
C ARG A 349 -1.74 -2.24 13.77
N TYR A 350 -0.51 -2.73 13.65
CA TYR A 350 0.52 -2.53 14.67
C TYR A 350 0.78 -1.04 14.93
N MET A 351 0.85 -0.22 13.88
CA MET A 351 1.06 1.22 14.00
C MET A 351 -0.14 1.94 14.63
N ALA A 352 -1.36 1.46 14.39
CA ALA A 352 -2.56 1.97 15.08
C ALA A 352 -2.50 1.68 16.58
N ASP A 353 -2.22 0.44 16.97
CA ASP A 353 -2.09 0.04 18.39
C ASP A 353 -0.93 0.80 19.07
N LYS A 354 0.20 0.97 18.37
CA LYS A 354 1.35 1.77 18.83
C LYS A 354 0.96 3.23 19.08
N ALA A 355 0.09 3.79 18.23
CA ALA A 355 -0.40 5.16 18.39
C ALA A 355 -1.37 5.32 19.56
N GLU A 356 -2.29 4.38 19.75
CA GLU A 356 -3.22 4.37 20.88
C GLU A 356 -2.48 4.32 22.23
N GLN A 357 -1.33 3.65 22.26
CA GLN A 357 -0.45 3.58 23.42
C GLN A 357 0.47 4.80 23.59
N GLY A 358 0.37 5.80 22.70
CA GLY A 358 1.18 7.02 22.75
C GLY A 358 2.67 6.78 22.46
N ARG A 359 3.02 5.71 21.73
CA ARG A 359 4.42 5.27 21.49
C ARG A 359 4.97 5.64 20.11
N MET A 360 4.34 6.57 19.39
CA MET A 360 4.72 6.89 18.00
C MET A 360 6.12 7.50 17.91
N SER A 361 6.90 7.09 16.91
CA SER A 361 8.14 7.73 16.48
C SER A 361 7.89 8.72 15.34
N HIS A 362 8.91 9.44 14.88
CA HIS A 362 8.84 10.10 13.58
C HIS A 362 8.73 9.05 12.47
N LEU A 363 8.10 9.38 11.34
CA LEU A 363 7.85 8.44 10.24
C LEU A 363 8.38 9.00 8.91
N LEU A 364 9.17 8.19 8.22
CA LEU A 364 9.56 8.43 6.84
C LEU A 364 8.84 7.40 5.97
N ILE A 365 7.86 7.83 5.19
CA ILE A 365 6.98 6.94 4.43
C ILE A 365 7.37 6.96 2.96
N ASP A 366 7.90 5.84 2.48
CA ASP A 366 8.16 5.54 1.07
C ASP A 366 7.38 4.26 0.70
N ARG A 367 6.05 4.41 0.71
CA ARG A 367 5.08 3.34 0.49
C ARG A 367 4.11 3.74 -0.60
N PHE A 368 4.06 2.92 -1.65
CA PHE A 368 3.01 2.93 -2.66
C PHE A 368 1.89 2.01 -2.18
N ARG A 369 0.67 2.53 -2.06
CA ARG A 369 -0.52 1.79 -1.66
C ARG A 369 -1.65 2.17 -2.60
N PHE A 370 -2.28 1.18 -3.19
CA PHE A 370 -3.40 1.36 -4.13
C PHE A 370 -4.66 1.83 -3.38
N ASP A 371 -4.91 1.24 -2.21
CA ASP A 371 -5.97 1.60 -1.26
C ASP A 371 -5.70 2.91 -0.49
N SER A 372 -4.51 3.53 -0.60
CA SER A 372 -4.33 4.90 -0.09
C SER A 372 -5.29 5.90 -0.74
N PHE A 373 -5.83 5.54 -1.90
CA PHE A 373 -6.83 6.27 -2.65
C PHE A 373 -8.21 5.59 -2.65
N ALA A 374 -8.43 4.54 -1.84
CA ALA A 374 -9.74 3.93 -1.66
C ALA A 374 -10.37 4.45 -0.37
N SER A 375 -11.47 5.19 -0.49
CA SER A 375 -12.31 5.53 0.67
C SER A 375 -13.22 4.34 0.96
N THR A 376 -13.12 3.72 2.13
CA THR A 376 -14.23 2.91 2.63
C THR A 376 -15.41 3.84 2.91
N PRO A 377 -16.64 3.52 2.47
CA PRO A 377 -17.80 4.42 2.55
C PRO A 377 -18.08 5.01 3.94
N ASP A 378 -17.66 4.31 4.99
CA ASP A 378 -17.93 4.66 6.39
C ASP A 378 -16.69 5.13 7.18
N ALA A 379 -15.51 5.24 6.57
CA ALA A 379 -14.30 5.69 7.28
C ALA A 379 -13.94 7.14 6.94
N GLU A 380 -13.51 7.91 7.95
CA GLU A 380 -12.99 9.26 7.73
C GLU A 380 -11.85 9.23 6.72
N GLU A 381 -11.87 10.15 5.76
CA GLU A 381 -10.86 10.19 4.69
C GLU A 381 -9.45 10.37 5.29
N GLY A 382 -8.54 9.47 4.93
CA GLY A 382 -7.18 9.45 5.47
C GLY A 382 -6.99 8.72 6.81
N SER A 383 -8.06 8.20 7.43
CA SER A 383 -7.99 7.44 8.70
C SER A 383 -7.16 6.16 8.61
N ASN A 384 -7.01 5.57 7.43
CA ASN A 384 -6.18 4.38 7.21
C ASN A 384 -4.71 4.72 6.88
N LEU A 385 -4.39 6.00 6.67
CA LEU A 385 -3.05 6.44 6.27
C LEU A 385 -2.17 6.72 7.49
N LEU A 386 -0.92 6.22 7.47
CA LEU A 386 0.04 6.45 8.56
C LEU A 386 0.39 7.93 8.75
N THR A 387 0.18 8.77 7.72
CA THR A 387 0.34 10.23 7.80
C THR A 387 -0.49 10.86 8.93
N ARG A 388 -1.62 10.25 9.31
CA ARG A 388 -2.50 10.77 10.37
C ARG A 388 -1.82 10.93 11.73
N PHE A 389 -0.75 10.18 11.97
CA PHE A 389 -0.01 10.22 13.23
C PHE A 389 0.95 11.42 13.34
N GLY A 390 1.17 12.15 12.25
CA GLY A 390 1.99 13.36 12.28
C GLY A 390 1.26 14.54 12.91
N ALA A 391 1.96 15.29 13.75
CA ALA A 391 1.59 16.65 14.15
C ALA A 391 2.14 17.69 13.16
N LEU A 392 3.33 17.41 12.62
CA LEU A 392 3.95 18.12 11.50
C LEU A 392 4.14 17.12 10.35
N VAL A 393 3.62 17.46 9.19
CA VAL A 393 3.60 16.59 8.01
C VAL A 393 4.27 17.30 6.85
N TYR A 394 5.15 16.59 6.15
CA TYR A 394 5.74 16.99 4.88
C TYR A 394 5.27 16.00 3.81
N MET A 395 4.55 16.50 2.80
CA MET A 395 4.07 15.72 1.66
C MET A 395 4.87 16.08 0.41
N PHE A 396 5.59 15.11 -0.16
CA PHE A 396 6.32 15.28 -1.42
C PHE A 396 5.64 14.51 -2.53
N PHE A 397 5.32 15.17 -3.64
CA PHE A 397 4.63 14.59 -4.78
C PHE A 397 5.54 14.59 -6.00
N MET A 398 6.04 13.41 -6.36
CA MET A 398 6.90 13.19 -7.53
C MET A 398 6.04 13.16 -8.80
N VAL A 399 6.21 14.18 -9.64
CA VAL A 399 5.66 14.25 -11.00
C VAL A 399 6.75 13.80 -11.96
N THR A 400 6.63 12.58 -12.46
CA THR A 400 7.60 11.96 -13.38
C THR A 400 6.89 11.59 -14.67
N PRO A 401 7.46 11.89 -15.86
CA PRO A 401 6.91 11.44 -17.12
C PRO A 401 6.73 9.90 -17.15
N PRO A 402 5.56 9.37 -17.53
CA PRO A 402 5.28 7.93 -17.52
C PRO A 402 6.28 7.08 -18.29
N GLU A 403 6.71 7.51 -19.48
CA GLU A 403 7.73 6.85 -20.29
C GLU A 403 9.08 6.72 -19.55
N ALA A 404 9.47 7.74 -18.79
CA ALA A 404 10.70 7.70 -17.99
C ALA A 404 10.59 6.68 -16.85
N THR A 405 9.38 6.46 -16.30
CA THR A 405 9.20 5.42 -15.28
C THR A 405 9.40 4.01 -15.85
N VAL A 406 9.03 3.78 -17.12
CA VAL A 406 9.25 2.50 -17.80
C VAL A 406 10.74 2.21 -17.95
N GLU A 407 11.50 3.19 -18.45
CA GLU A 407 12.94 3.06 -18.63
C GLU A 407 13.69 2.89 -17.30
N ARG A 408 13.35 3.71 -16.29
CA ARG A 408 13.97 3.62 -14.96
C ARG A 408 13.66 2.28 -14.29
N ALA A 409 12.46 1.73 -14.48
CA ALA A 409 12.09 0.42 -13.93
C ALA A 409 12.95 -0.70 -14.51
N TRP A 410 13.25 -0.63 -15.82
CA TRP A 410 14.13 -1.59 -16.49
C TRP A 410 15.55 -1.60 -15.92
N TYR A 411 16.17 -0.43 -15.79
CA TYR A 411 17.50 -0.32 -15.19
C TYR A 411 17.51 -0.80 -13.73
N ARG A 412 16.45 -0.51 -12.96
CA ARG A 412 16.27 -1.05 -11.60
C ARG A 412 16.14 -2.58 -11.61
N GLY A 413 15.50 -3.13 -12.65
CA GLY A 413 15.41 -4.57 -12.91
C GLY A 413 16.79 -5.20 -13.08
N LEU A 414 17.61 -4.62 -13.95
CA LEU A 414 18.99 -5.06 -14.18
C LEU A 414 19.87 -4.97 -12.93
N GLU A 415 19.78 -3.85 -12.20
CA GLU A 415 20.65 -3.57 -11.05
C GLU A 415 20.26 -4.40 -9.81
N PHE A 416 18.97 -4.55 -9.54
CA PHE A 416 18.49 -5.12 -8.27
C PHE A 416 17.62 -6.38 -8.40
N GLY A 417 17.36 -6.84 -9.63
CA GLY A 417 16.47 -7.97 -9.92
C GLY A 417 14.98 -7.64 -9.78
N ARG A 418 14.60 -6.35 -9.81
CA ARG A 418 13.23 -5.87 -9.58
C ARG A 418 12.56 -5.44 -10.89
N TYR A 419 12.26 -6.41 -11.74
CA TYR A 419 11.55 -6.16 -13.00
C TYR A 419 10.07 -5.91 -12.75
N LYS A 420 9.44 -5.19 -13.68
CA LYS A 420 8.01 -4.93 -13.70
C LYS A 420 7.51 -4.84 -15.14
N ALA A 421 6.29 -5.32 -15.41
CA ALA A 421 5.69 -5.24 -16.73
C ALA A 421 5.34 -3.79 -17.09
N VAL A 422 5.28 -3.49 -18.39
CA VAL A 422 5.08 -2.13 -18.91
C VAL A 422 3.67 -1.63 -18.62
N ASP A 423 2.67 -2.47 -18.90
CA ASP A 423 1.26 -2.21 -18.60
C ASP A 423 1.06 -1.90 -17.11
N ASP A 424 1.62 -2.71 -16.21
CA ASP A 424 1.56 -2.44 -14.77
C ASP A 424 2.26 -1.13 -14.38
N LEU A 425 3.33 -0.72 -15.09
CA LEU A 425 4.01 0.55 -14.81
C LEU A 425 3.15 1.73 -15.22
N LEU A 426 2.55 1.68 -16.41
CA LEU A 426 1.69 2.75 -16.93
C LEU A 426 0.37 2.83 -16.15
N ASP A 427 -0.23 1.70 -15.78
CA ASP A 427 -1.41 1.65 -14.91
C ASP A 427 -1.14 2.32 -13.54
N HIS A 428 -0.01 2.00 -12.91
CA HIS A 428 0.40 2.67 -11.66
C HIS A 428 0.64 4.18 -11.83
N ASN A 429 1.01 4.65 -13.02
CA ASN A 429 1.12 6.09 -13.28
C ASN A 429 -0.28 6.71 -13.29
N VAL A 430 -1.21 6.16 -14.09
CA VAL A 430 -2.59 6.63 -14.15
C VAL A 430 -3.19 6.70 -12.75
N GLU A 431 -3.04 5.64 -11.97
CA GLU A 431 -3.54 5.58 -10.60
C GLU A 431 -2.89 6.62 -9.69
N ALA A 432 -1.55 6.72 -9.69
CA ALA A 432 -0.83 7.69 -8.86
C ALA A 432 -1.28 9.13 -9.15
N PHE A 433 -1.41 9.49 -10.42
CA PHE A 433 -1.79 10.84 -10.83
C PHE A 433 -3.29 11.12 -10.68
N THR A 434 -4.14 10.10 -10.72
CA THR A 434 -5.55 10.21 -10.38
C THR A 434 -5.75 10.44 -8.89
N GLY A 435 -5.01 9.72 -8.06
CA GLY A 435 -5.11 9.78 -6.60
C GLY A 435 -4.40 10.98 -5.96
N MET A 436 -3.35 11.51 -6.60
CA MET A 436 -2.50 12.57 -6.05
C MET A 436 -3.26 13.84 -5.63
N PRO A 437 -4.15 14.45 -6.45
CA PRO A 437 -4.97 15.58 -6.02
C PRO A 437 -5.80 15.30 -4.77
N ARG A 438 -6.46 14.13 -4.73
CA ARG A 438 -7.30 13.75 -3.60
C ARG A 438 -6.49 13.67 -2.32
N LEU A 439 -5.38 12.94 -2.35
CA LEU A 439 -4.48 12.80 -1.22
C LEU A 439 -3.88 14.15 -0.78
N PHE A 440 -3.55 15.02 -1.73
CA PHE A 440 -3.10 16.38 -1.44
C PHE A 440 -4.14 17.14 -0.62
N PHE A 441 -5.39 17.21 -1.08
CA PHE A 441 -6.46 17.93 -0.36
C PHE A 441 -6.84 17.28 0.98
N THR A 442 -6.77 15.94 1.09
CA THR A 442 -6.98 15.23 2.37
C THR A 442 -6.08 15.80 3.49
N TRP A 443 -4.84 16.19 3.16
CA TRP A 443 -3.88 16.70 4.14
C TRP A 443 -3.77 18.22 4.16
N ALA A 444 -3.68 18.87 3.01
CA ALA A 444 -3.45 20.32 2.91
C ALA A 444 -4.57 21.14 3.59
N LEU A 445 -5.79 20.59 3.66
CA LEU A 445 -6.95 21.24 4.27
C LEU A 445 -7.14 20.93 5.77
N ARG A 446 -6.29 20.09 6.37
CA ARG A 446 -6.36 19.79 7.81
C ARG A 446 -5.99 21.03 8.63
N SER A 447 -6.84 21.36 9.60
CA SER A 447 -6.62 22.48 10.53
C SER A 447 -6.01 22.06 11.87
N ASP A 448 -6.02 20.76 12.19
CA ASP A 448 -5.48 20.19 13.42
C ASP A 448 -3.98 19.85 13.33
N LYS A 449 -3.37 20.06 12.16
CA LYS A 449 -1.98 19.69 11.84
C LYS A 449 -1.30 20.79 11.05
N ILE A 450 0.03 20.81 11.12
CA ILE A 450 0.86 21.61 10.22
C ILE A 450 1.27 20.72 9.06
N VAL A 451 0.84 21.06 7.85
CA VAL A 451 1.13 20.31 6.63
C VAL A 451 1.88 21.21 5.67
N HIS A 452 3.15 20.87 5.43
CA HIS A 452 3.93 21.36 4.30
C HIS A 452 3.78 20.38 3.13
N PHE A 453 3.81 20.93 1.93
CA PHE A 453 3.74 20.11 0.72
C PHE A 453 4.63 20.68 -0.38
N GLU A 454 5.05 19.80 -1.27
CA GLU A 454 5.86 20.15 -2.43
C GLU A 454 5.59 19.16 -3.58
N PHE A 455 5.38 19.71 -4.77
CA PHE A 455 5.33 18.99 -6.03
C PHE A 455 6.69 19.11 -6.72
N LEU A 456 7.23 17.99 -7.18
CA LEU A 456 8.59 17.86 -7.69
C LEU A 456 8.55 17.34 -9.13
N ASP A 457 9.14 18.09 -10.05
CA ASP A 457 9.38 17.66 -11.42
C ASP A 457 10.63 16.80 -11.46
N ASN A 458 10.43 15.51 -11.75
CA ASN A 458 11.50 14.54 -11.88
C ASN A 458 11.72 14.07 -13.33
N SER A 459 11.47 14.96 -14.29
CA SER A 459 11.89 14.82 -15.69
C SER A 459 13.40 15.04 -15.90
N VAL A 460 14.15 15.27 -14.82
CA VAL A 460 15.61 15.47 -14.84
C VAL A 460 16.38 14.15 -15.07
N PRO A 461 17.63 14.23 -15.55
CA PRO A 461 18.55 13.10 -15.61
C PRO A 461 18.72 12.37 -14.27
N LYS A 462 19.17 11.11 -14.32
CA LYS A 462 19.50 10.34 -13.13
C LYS A 462 20.56 11.08 -12.30
N ASP A 463 20.40 11.05 -10.98
CA ASP A 463 21.28 11.68 -9.98
C ASP A 463 21.23 13.22 -9.92
N GLU A 464 20.44 13.87 -10.77
CA GLU A 464 20.11 15.29 -10.61
C GLU A 464 18.98 15.51 -9.59
N THR A 465 18.98 16.69 -8.98
CA THR A 465 17.95 17.07 -8.01
C THR A 465 16.65 17.44 -8.76
N PRO A 466 15.49 16.87 -8.38
CA PRO A 466 14.22 17.26 -8.97
C PRO A 466 13.93 18.74 -8.73
N ARG A 467 13.22 19.36 -9.67
CA ARG A 467 12.93 20.79 -9.59
C ARG A 467 11.59 21.02 -8.90
N THR A 468 11.45 22.07 -8.11
CA THR A 468 10.18 22.36 -7.43
C THR A 468 9.14 22.88 -8.42
N ILE A 469 7.99 22.21 -8.56
CA ILE A 469 6.85 22.67 -9.37
C ILE A 469 6.04 23.68 -8.58
N ALA A 470 5.68 23.31 -7.36
CA ALA A 470 4.91 24.11 -6.45
C ALA A 470 5.17 23.65 -5.02
N PHE A 471 5.02 24.54 -4.05
CA PHE A 471 5.20 24.22 -2.64
C PHE A 471 4.31 25.10 -1.77
N GLY A 472 4.17 24.74 -0.50
CA GLY A 472 3.39 25.53 0.42
C GLY A 472 3.17 24.91 1.77
N ARG A 473 2.25 25.52 2.51
CA ARG A 473 1.74 25.06 3.80
C ARG A 473 0.23 25.29 3.81
N ASN A 474 -0.51 24.66 4.73
CA ASN A 474 -1.96 24.84 4.89
C ASN A 474 -2.46 26.24 4.48
N GLY A 475 -3.22 26.27 3.40
CA GLY A 475 -3.89 27.46 2.87
C GLY A 475 -3.04 28.47 2.07
N ASP A 476 -1.74 28.23 1.90
CA ASP A 476 -0.84 29.05 1.08
C ASP A 476 -0.01 28.16 0.15
N MET A 477 -0.08 28.43 -1.15
CA MET A 477 0.62 27.69 -2.20
C MET A 477 1.36 28.65 -3.13
N THR A 478 2.61 28.34 -3.43
CA THR A 478 3.40 29.01 -4.46
C THR A 478 3.63 28.06 -5.63
N ILE A 479 3.28 28.49 -6.83
CA ILE A 479 3.44 27.78 -8.10
C ILE A 479 4.61 28.40 -8.85
N LEU A 480 5.63 27.60 -9.13
CA LEU A 480 6.80 27.98 -9.93
C LEU A 480 6.71 27.47 -11.37
N ASP A 481 5.88 26.46 -11.61
CA ASP A 481 5.73 25.80 -12.89
C ASP A 481 4.30 25.29 -13.09
N ALA A 482 3.53 26.01 -13.89
CA ALA A 482 2.15 25.65 -14.21
C ALA A 482 2.07 24.31 -14.96
N LYS A 483 3.03 24.01 -15.83
CA LYS A 483 3.04 22.80 -16.65
C LYS A 483 3.06 21.55 -15.76
N GLY A 484 3.87 21.54 -14.71
CA GLY A 484 3.97 20.39 -13.80
C GLY A 484 2.64 20.03 -13.13
N LEU A 485 1.80 21.02 -12.78
CA LEU A 485 0.48 20.77 -12.21
C LEU A 485 -0.56 20.36 -13.26
N ILE A 486 -0.44 20.87 -14.49
CA ILE A 486 -1.24 20.45 -15.65
C ILE A 486 -0.91 18.99 -16.03
N ASP A 487 0.36 18.61 -15.95
CA ASP A 487 0.83 17.26 -16.25
C ASP A 487 0.25 16.20 -15.30
N VAL A 488 -0.04 16.57 -14.04
CA VAL A 488 -0.79 15.68 -13.12
C VAL A 488 -2.10 15.22 -13.74
N GLN A 489 -2.82 16.06 -14.49
CA GLN A 489 -4.05 15.65 -15.16
C GLN A 489 -3.78 14.97 -16.52
N ARG A 490 -2.74 15.39 -17.25
CA ARG A 490 -2.36 14.75 -18.52
C ARG A 490 -1.98 13.29 -18.33
N TYR A 491 -1.23 12.98 -17.29
CA TYR A 491 -0.73 11.63 -17.03
C TYR A 491 -1.82 10.65 -16.59
N GLN A 492 -3.03 11.11 -16.28
CA GLN A 492 -4.21 10.27 -16.08
C GLN A 492 -4.77 9.71 -17.40
N LYS A 493 -4.38 10.30 -18.54
CA LYS A 493 -4.97 10.02 -19.87
C LYS A 493 -4.06 9.15 -20.76
N ILE A 494 -2.97 8.63 -20.21
CA ILE A 494 -2.00 7.84 -20.99
C ILE A 494 -2.58 6.48 -21.39
N ASN A 495 -2.04 5.95 -22.49
CA ASN A 495 -2.36 4.61 -22.99
C ASN A 495 -1.56 3.56 -22.22
N ILE A 496 -2.22 2.76 -21.39
CA ILE A 496 -1.59 1.69 -20.60
C ILE A 496 -1.10 0.51 -21.46
N ASP A 497 -1.63 0.37 -22.68
CA ASP A 497 -1.26 -0.70 -23.61
C ASP A 497 -0.05 -0.33 -24.50
N ALA A 498 0.58 0.83 -24.25
CA ALA A 498 1.69 1.34 -25.06
C ALA A 498 2.89 0.38 -25.07
N GLN A 499 3.43 0.14 -26.27
CA GLN A 499 4.58 -0.76 -26.50
C GLN A 499 5.88 -0.01 -26.83
N ARG A 500 5.83 1.33 -26.85
CA ARG A 500 6.95 2.23 -27.11
C ARG A 500 6.59 3.65 -26.62
N PRO A 501 7.58 4.54 -26.40
CA PRO A 501 7.34 5.87 -25.84
C PRO A 501 6.33 6.70 -26.62
N ASP A 502 6.38 6.66 -27.95
CA ASP A 502 5.53 7.47 -28.83
C ASP A 502 4.03 7.13 -28.71
N ASP A 503 3.69 5.93 -28.21
CA ASP A 503 2.31 5.45 -28.09
C ASP A 503 1.70 5.75 -26.69
N VAL A 504 2.48 6.31 -25.76
CA VAL A 504 2.06 6.57 -24.37
C VAL A 504 0.98 7.64 -24.30
N TYR A 505 1.11 8.67 -25.11
CA TYR A 505 0.30 9.87 -25.01
C TYR A 505 -0.84 9.87 -26.05
N PRO A 506 -2.05 10.32 -25.68
CA PRO A 506 -3.11 10.54 -26.65
C PRO A 506 -2.78 11.74 -27.55
N GLY A 507 -3.61 11.98 -28.57
CA GLY A 507 -3.40 13.09 -29.51
C GLY A 507 -3.29 14.47 -28.82
N ALA A 508 -2.52 15.38 -29.43
CA ALA A 508 -2.16 16.68 -28.87
C ALA A 508 -3.34 17.52 -28.35
N ALA A 509 -4.52 17.44 -28.98
CA ALA A 509 -5.71 18.15 -28.52
C ALA A 509 -6.18 17.71 -27.11
N ALA A 510 -6.06 16.42 -26.78
CA ALA A 510 -6.42 15.91 -25.45
C ALA A 510 -5.44 16.38 -24.36
N LEU A 511 -4.20 16.67 -24.76
CA LEU A 511 -3.13 17.16 -23.90
C LEU A 511 -2.98 18.69 -23.93
N ALA A 512 -3.81 19.42 -24.69
CA ALA A 512 -3.79 20.87 -24.68
C ALA A 512 -3.96 21.40 -23.23
N PRO A 513 -3.20 22.44 -22.82
CA PRO A 513 -3.20 22.95 -21.44
C PRO A 513 -4.61 23.21 -20.91
N GLU A 514 -5.47 23.85 -21.71
CA GLU A 514 -6.81 24.29 -21.35
C GLU A 514 -7.75 23.13 -21.00
N ASN A 515 -7.47 21.93 -21.53
CA ASN A 515 -8.21 20.69 -21.29
C ASN A 515 -7.69 19.91 -20.05
N ASN A 516 -6.70 20.46 -19.34
CA ASN A 516 -5.96 19.79 -18.25
C ASN A 516 -5.76 20.68 -17.01
N THR A 517 -6.59 21.71 -16.84
CA THR A 517 -6.54 22.66 -15.70
C THR A 517 -7.44 22.29 -14.52
N GLY A 518 -8.00 21.08 -14.49
CA GLY A 518 -8.96 20.66 -13.46
C GLY A 518 -8.38 20.68 -12.05
N PHE A 519 -7.15 20.18 -11.89
CA PHE A 519 -6.47 20.19 -10.59
C PHE A 519 -6.17 21.62 -10.11
N LEU A 520 -5.74 22.49 -11.02
CA LEU A 520 -5.49 23.90 -10.74
C LEU A 520 -6.75 24.63 -10.27
N ARG A 521 -7.90 24.38 -10.91
CA ARG A 521 -9.19 24.91 -10.48
C ARG A 521 -9.54 24.48 -9.06
N GLN A 522 -9.36 23.19 -8.74
CA GLN A 522 -9.58 22.68 -7.39
C GLN A 522 -8.65 23.36 -6.36
N CYS A 523 -7.40 23.67 -6.73
CA CYS A 523 -6.50 24.42 -5.87
C CYS A 523 -7.06 25.83 -5.63
N ALA A 524 -7.46 26.56 -6.66
CA ALA A 524 -8.02 27.92 -6.52
C ALA A 524 -9.32 27.97 -5.72
N GLU A 525 -10.13 26.92 -5.76
CA GLU A 525 -11.37 26.80 -4.99
C GLU A 525 -11.12 26.52 -3.50
N GLN A 526 -10.08 25.75 -3.17
CA GLN A 526 -9.89 25.20 -1.82
C GLN A 526 -8.70 25.79 -1.06
N ILE A 527 -7.71 26.36 -1.75
CA ILE A 527 -6.53 27.00 -1.15
C ILE A 527 -6.75 28.52 -1.14
N PRO A 528 -6.85 29.15 0.05
CA PRO A 528 -7.12 30.58 0.17
C PRO A 528 -6.13 31.49 -0.53
N MET A 529 -4.83 31.17 -0.54
CA MET A 529 -3.81 31.98 -1.18
C MET A 529 -2.96 31.16 -2.14
N ILE A 530 -2.93 31.56 -3.41
CA ILE A 530 -2.05 31.01 -4.44
C ILE A 530 -1.20 32.13 -5.03
N LYS A 531 0.11 31.90 -5.11
CA LYS A 531 1.10 32.81 -5.69
C LYS A 531 1.71 32.16 -6.91
N PHE A 532 1.89 32.90 -7.99
CA PHE A 532 2.74 32.49 -9.10
C PHE A 532 4.04 33.25 -9.02
N ALA A 533 5.15 32.54 -9.09
CA ALA A 533 6.48 33.13 -9.03
C ALA A 533 7.38 32.59 -10.13
N ASP A 534 8.28 33.44 -10.61
CA ASP A 534 9.31 33.03 -11.54
C ASP A 534 10.33 32.13 -10.82
N ARG A 535 10.58 30.94 -11.40
CA ARG A 535 11.42 29.89 -10.82
C ARG A 535 12.87 30.35 -10.57
N GLN A 536 13.44 31.18 -11.44
CA GLN A 536 14.86 31.55 -11.37
C GLN A 536 15.09 32.71 -10.40
N SER A 537 14.25 33.74 -10.49
CA SER A 537 14.38 34.94 -9.67
C SER A 537 13.68 34.84 -8.31
N GLY A 538 12.75 33.89 -8.15
CA GLY A 538 11.93 33.78 -6.94
C GLY A 538 10.97 34.96 -6.75
N VAL A 539 10.68 35.70 -7.82
CA VAL A 539 9.84 36.89 -7.79
C VAL A 539 8.39 36.49 -8.09
N VAL A 540 7.50 36.79 -7.15
CA VAL A 540 6.05 36.59 -7.29
C VAL A 540 5.49 37.66 -8.24
N PHE A 541 4.76 37.22 -9.27
CA PHE A 541 4.19 38.07 -10.31
C PHE A 541 2.65 38.05 -10.37
N ALA A 542 2.00 37.11 -9.67
CA ALA A 542 0.55 37.10 -9.53
C ALA A 542 0.12 36.47 -8.21
N GLY A 543 -0.92 37.03 -7.59
CA GLY A 543 -1.56 36.51 -6.39
C GLY A 543 -3.06 36.30 -6.59
N VAL A 544 -3.52 35.08 -6.32
CA VAL A 544 -4.92 34.67 -6.35
C VAL A 544 -5.36 34.41 -4.92
N GLU A 545 -6.34 35.18 -4.45
CA GLU A 545 -6.95 34.97 -3.13
C GLU A 545 -8.39 34.51 -3.28
N ASN A 546 -8.70 33.35 -2.69
CA ASN A 546 -10.02 32.71 -2.72
C ASN A 546 -10.57 32.64 -4.16
N GLY A 547 -9.76 32.11 -5.08
CA GLY A 547 -10.10 31.94 -6.49
C GLY A 547 -10.20 33.22 -7.31
N THR A 548 -9.83 34.39 -6.76
CA THR A 548 -9.87 35.67 -7.48
C THR A 548 -8.48 36.26 -7.61
N LEU A 549 -8.09 36.70 -8.82
CA LEU A 549 -6.85 37.46 -8.99
C LEU A 549 -6.94 38.78 -8.20
N ARG A 550 -6.03 38.97 -7.23
CA ARG A 550 -6.03 40.15 -6.35
C ARG A 550 -4.94 41.15 -6.67
N TRP A 551 -3.81 40.68 -7.16
CA TRP A 551 -2.69 41.54 -7.49
C TRP A 551 -1.77 40.88 -8.51
N THR A 552 -1.06 41.70 -9.26
CA THR A 552 -0.12 41.27 -10.32
C THR A 552 1.07 42.21 -10.41
N ASP A 553 2.19 41.71 -10.91
CA ASP A 553 3.24 42.51 -11.54
C ASP A 553 2.96 42.49 -13.06
N PRO A 554 2.52 43.61 -13.67
CA PRO A 554 2.08 43.61 -15.07
C PRO A 554 3.19 43.19 -16.06
N GLU A 555 4.44 43.60 -15.84
CA GLU A 555 5.54 43.30 -16.76
C GLU A 555 6.00 41.84 -16.65
N ALA A 556 6.06 41.32 -15.43
CA ALA A 556 6.38 39.91 -15.21
C ALA A 556 5.22 39.00 -15.67
N LEU A 557 3.97 39.41 -15.44
CA LEU A 557 2.79 38.69 -15.91
C LEU A 557 2.73 38.64 -17.45
N ASP A 558 2.92 39.76 -18.16
CA ASP A 558 2.92 39.76 -19.64
C ASP A 558 3.98 38.81 -20.21
N ARG A 559 5.16 38.75 -19.58
CA ARG A 559 6.21 37.79 -19.95
C ARG A 559 5.78 36.35 -19.67
N ALA A 560 5.21 36.08 -18.49
CA ALA A 560 4.77 34.75 -18.09
C ALA A 560 3.62 34.23 -18.97
N MET A 561 2.69 35.09 -19.38
CA MET A 561 1.53 34.74 -20.22
C MET A 561 1.90 34.35 -21.66
N LYS A 562 3.16 34.52 -22.08
CA LYS A 562 3.67 34.01 -23.38
C LYS A 562 3.83 32.49 -23.37
N ASP A 563 4.01 31.89 -22.20
CA ASP A 563 3.98 30.45 -22.03
C ASP A 563 2.53 29.94 -22.03
N PRO A 564 2.13 29.06 -22.96
CA PRO A 564 0.75 28.58 -23.06
C PRO A 564 0.25 27.88 -21.79
N GLU A 565 1.12 27.16 -21.08
CA GLU A 565 0.78 26.43 -19.86
C GLU A 565 0.46 27.40 -18.72
N THR A 566 1.32 28.39 -18.51
CA THR A 566 1.13 29.45 -17.51
C THR A 566 -0.12 30.27 -17.78
N ARG A 567 -0.36 30.63 -19.04
CA ARG A 567 -1.58 31.32 -19.44
C ARG A 567 -2.84 30.51 -19.11
N ALA A 568 -2.89 29.25 -19.53
CA ALA A 568 -4.04 28.38 -19.26
C ALA A 568 -4.28 28.20 -17.75
N ALA A 569 -3.21 28.12 -16.94
CA ALA A 569 -3.30 28.03 -15.50
C ALA A 569 -3.91 29.28 -14.86
N ILE A 570 -3.44 30.48 -15.23
CA ILE A 570 -3.95 31.74 -14.70
C ILE A 570 -5.40 31.98 -15.12
N GLU A 571 -5.71 31.72 -16.40
CA GLU A 571 -7.07 31.83 -16.92
C GLU A 571 -8.05 30.89 -16.20
N ALA A 572 -7.61 29.67 -15.86
CA ALA A 572 -8.43 28.69 -15.18
C ALA A 572 -8.67 28.99 -13.69
N MET A 573 -7.69 29.56 -12.98
CA MET A 573 -7.75 29.74 -11.53
C MET A 573 -8.42 31.04 -11.08
N ALA A 574 -8.40 32.08 -11.92
CA ALA A 574 -8.55 33.45 -11.40
C ALA A 574 -9.75 34.22 -11.95
N GLY A 575 -10.66 33.56 -12.69
CA GLY A 575 -11.73 34.24 -13.41
C GLY A 575 -11.20 35.38 -14.29
N TYR A 576 -10.00 35.18 -14.85
CA TYR A 576 -9.18 36.21 -15.48
C TYR A 576 -9.98 36.98 -16.55
N SER A 577 -10.05 38.30 -16.38
CA SER A 577 -10.46 39.22 -17.44
C SER A 577 -9.31 40.20 -17.70
N PRO A 578 -8.90 40.43 -18.97
CA PRO A 578 -7.87 41.41 -19.32
C PRO A 578 -8.15 42.81 -18.75
N ASP A 579 -9.43 43.17 -18.58
CA ASP A 579 -9.87 44.49 -18.11
C ASP A 579 -9.74 44.68 -16.58
N SER A 580 -9.64 43.59 -15.79
CA SER A 580 -9.56 43.68 -14.31
C SER A 580 -8.13 43.81 -13.78
N VAL A 581 -7.11 43.54 -14.61
CA VAL A 581 -5.69 43.55 -14.24
C VAL A 581 -5.09 44.96 -14.20
N SER A 582 -5.55 45.86 -15.07
CA SER A 582 -5.01 47.22 -15.23
C SER A 582 -5.16 48.16 -14.03
N ALA A 583 -5.83 47.73 -12.95
CA ALA A 583 -6.05 48.51 -11.73
C ALA A 583 -5.32 47.96 -10.48
N MET A 584 -4.56 46.87 -10.60
CA MET A 584 -3.97 46.13 -9.48
C MET A 584 -2.43 46.10 -9.57
N ASP A 585 -1.78 47.18 -9.14
CA ASP A 585 -0.31 47.31 -9.06
C ASP A 585 0.14 47.40 -7.60
N ASN A 586 0.90 46.41 -7.14
CA ASN A 586 1.51 46.37 -5.81
C ASN A 586 3.02 46.05 -5.85
N GLY A 587 3.65 46.07 -7.03
CA GLY A 587 5.06 45.71 -7.22
C GLY A 587 5.40 44.24 -6.95
N SER A 588 6.59 43.81 -7.38
CA SER A 588 7.03 42.42 -7.22
C SER A 588 7.45 42.10 -5.78
N GLN A 589 7.07 40.93 -5.28
CA GLN A 589 7.42 40.46 -3.93
C GLN A 589 8.32 39.22 -4.02
N PRO A 590 9.40 39.12 -3.23
CA PRO A 590 10.18 37.89 -3.16
C PRO A 590 9.38 36.79 -2.47
N ILE A 591 9.65 35.53 -2.83
CA ILE A 591 9.21 34.37 -2.06
C ILE A 591 9.75 34.49 -0.63
N ASP A 592 8.89 34.23 0.36
CA ASP A 592 9.29 34.19 1.77
C ASP A 592 10.20 32.96 2.03
N PRO A 593 11.49 33.17 2.37
CA PRO A 593 12.45 32.08 2.58
C PRO A 593 12.13 31.25 3.83
N ASP A 594 11.42 31.80 4.83
CA ASP A 594 11.00 31.07 6.03
C ASP A 594 9.82 30.12 5.72
N PHE A 595 9.16 30.31 4.57
CA PHE A 595 8.08 29.47 4.08
C PHE A 595 8.57 28.32 3.15
N ALA A 596 9.79 28.43 2.63
CA ALA A 596 10.40 27.46 1.72
C ALA A 596 11.09 26.31 2.49
N HIS A 597 10.29 25.37 2.97
CA HIS A 597 10.76 24.05 3.42
C HIS A 597 10.78 23.04 2.26
N THR A 598 11.39 23.45 1.15
CA THR A 598 11.48 22.67 -0.09
C THR A 598 12.72 21.79 -0.09
N ILE A 599 12.62 20.64 -0.74
CA ILE A 599 13.75 19.74 -1.03
C ILE A 599 14.18 19.80 -2.49
N GLY A 600 13.32 20.27 -3.39
CA GLY A 600 13.64 20.44 -4.80
C GLY A 600 14.43 21.71 -5.10
N GLU A 601 14.96 21.78 -6.31
CA GLU A 601 15.70 22.94 -6.80
C GLU A 601 14.75 24.07 -7.24
N HIS A 602 14.95 25.28 -6.69
CA HIS A 602 14.39 26.54 -7.17
C HIS A 602 15.22 27.74 -6.72
N GLY A 603 15.32 28.77 -7.58
CA GLY A 603 16.17 29.94 -7.36
C GLY A 603 17.67 29.63 -7.19
N HIS A 604 18.51 30.65 -7.07
CA HIS A 604 19.86 30.46 -6.51
C HIS A 604 19.72 30.26 -5.00
N THR A 605 19.52 29.02 -4.56
CA THR A 605 19.86 28.65 -3.18
C THR A 605 21.38 28.63 -3.11
N PRO A 606 22.05 29.52 -2.35
CA PRO A 606 23.50 29.47 -2.19
C PRO A 606 23.96 28.17 -1.52
#